data_AF-A0A7C3DM86-F1
#
_entry.id   AF-A0A7C3DM86-F1
#
_cell.length_a   1.000
_cell.length_b   1.000
_cell.length_c   1.000
_cell.angle_alpha   90.00
_cell.angle_beta   90.00
_cell.angle_gamma   90.00
#
_symmetry.space_group_name_H-M   'P 1'
#
loop_
_entity.id
_entity.type
_entity.pdbx_description
1 polymer ?
#
loop_
_entity_poly.entity_id
_entity_poly.type
_entity_poly.pdbx_seq_one_letter_code
_entity_poly.pdbx_strand_id
1 'polypeptide(L)'
;MTTITIELSEPLFEKLQRAARLTKQPVEMLVEQSLAVSLPPLLEDVPAEYQKDVFPLLKMDVADLQQEVQRVFPPERWRRYETLLEKKRETGLTEAERDELVALRREADVLTLRKGYAAVLLKRRGYHVPAPEQLPLAQ
;
A
#
# COMPACT_ATOMS: atom_id res chain seq x y z
N MET A 1 -17.99 -22.97 5.29
CA MET A 1 -16.74 -23.53 4.74
C MET A 1 -16.85 -23.47 3.23
N THR A 2 -15.88 -22.84 2.57
CA THR A 2 -15.83 -22.71 1.12
C THR A 2 -14.68 -23.59 0.63
N THR A 3 -14.95 -24.50 -0.29
CA THR A 3 -13.92 -25.38 -0.86
C THR A 3 -13.52 -24.85 -2.24
N ILE A 4 -12.22 -24.74 -2.47
CA ILE A 4 -11.67 -24.41 -3.78
C ILE A 4 -10.75 -25.56 -4.23
N THR A 5 -10.85 -25.94 -5.50
CA THR A 5 -9.91 -26.88 -6.13
C THR A 5 -8.92 -26.06 -6.94
N ILE A 6 -7.63 -26.26 -6.69
CA ILE A 6 -6.54 -25.55 -7.38
C ILE A 6 -5.57 -26.56 -7.98
N GLU A 7 -5.11 -26.28 -9.19
CA GLU A 7 -4.04 -27.05 -9.84
C GLU A 7 -2.69 -26.52 -9.35
N LEU A 8 -1.88 -27.40 -8.74
CA LEU A 8 -0.54 -27.05 -8.25
C LEU A 8 0.50 -27.81 -9.07
N SER A 9 1.64 -27.16 -9.33
CA SER A 9 2.79 -27.88 -9.89
C SER A 9 3.23 -29.00 -8.95
N GLU A 10 3.52 -30.18 -9.47
CA GLU A 10 3.97 -31.34 -8.70
C GLU A 10 5.13 -31.01 -7.71
N PRO A 11 6.17 -30.24 -8.09
CA PRO A 11 7.24 -29.87 -7.15
C PRO A 11 6.77 -29.04 -5.95
N LEU A 12 5.72 -28.24 -6.11
CA LEU A 12 5.16 -27.43 -5.04
C LEU A 12 4.34 -28.30 -4.06
N PHE A 13 3.55 -29.23 -4.60
CA PHE A 13 2.76 -30.16 -3.79
C PHE A 13 3.66 -31.08 -2.96
N GLU A 14 4.75 -31.59 -3.52
CA GLU A 14 5.73 -32.38 -2.75
C GLU A 14 6.37 -31.60 -1.60
N LYS A 15 6.74 -30.33 -1.85
CA LYS A 15 7.27 -29.44 -0.80
C LYS A 15 6.26 -29.24 0.33
N LEU A 16 4.98 -29.00 0.00
CA LEU A 16 3.90 -28.85 0.96
C LEU A 16 3.68 -30.14 1.78
N GLN A 17 3.64 -31.30 1.13
CA GLN A 17 3.54 -32.58 1.83
C GLN A 17 4.71 -32.82 2.78
N ARG A 18 5.94 -32.47 2.35
CA ARG A 18 7.12 -32.60 3.20
C ARG A 18 7.02 -31.69 4.42
N ALA A 19 6.59 -30.44 4.24
CA ALA A 19 6.37 -29.51 5.34
C ALA A 19 5.31 -30.05 6.32
N ALA A 20 4.16 -30.54 5.82
CA ALA A 20 3.09 -31.14 6.62
C ALA A 20 3.58 -32.30 7.49
N ARG A 21 4.40 -33.20 6.92
CA ARG A 21 4.99 -34.31 7.67
C ARG A 21 5.94 -33.83 8.77
N LEU A 22 6.74 -32.80 8.50
CA LEU A 22 7.70 -32.25 9.47
C LEU A 22 7.01 -31.48 10.61
N THR A 23 5.98 -30.71 10.29
CA THR A 23 5.22 -29.91 11.27
C THR A 23 4.11 -30.70 11.96
N LYS A 24 3.82 -31.93 11.49
CA LYS A 24 2.69 -32.76 11.92
C LYS A 24 1.35 -32.05 11.78
N GLN A 25 1.20 -31.24 10.74
CA GLN A 25 -0.02 -30.51 10.42
C GLN A 25 -0.60 -30.99 9.09
N PRO A 26 -1.93 -30.94 8.90
CA PRO A 26 -2.54 -31.26 7.61
C PRO A 26 -2.11 -30.26 6.53
N VAL A 27 -2.02 -30.74 5.28
CA VAL A 27 -1.60 -29.92 4.13
C VAL A 27 -2.54 -28.73 3.95
N GLU A 28 -3.83 -28.94 4.17
CA GLU A 28 -4.88 -27.94 4.09
C GLU A 28 -4.62 -26.76 5.03
N MET A 29 -4.19 -27.05 6.27
CA MET A 29 -3.88 -26.02 7.26
C MET A 29 -2.63 -25.23 6.86
N LEU A 30 -1.61 -25.89 6.30
CA LEU A 30 -0.42 -25.20 5.80
C LEU A 30 -0.73 -24.34 4.58
N VAL A 31 -1.60 -24.82 3.68
CA VAL A 31 -2.06 -24.05 2.52
C VAL A 31 -2.86 -22.84 2.99
N GLU A 32 -3.79 -23.00 3.92
CA GLU A 32 -4.56 -21.89 4.49
C GLU A 32 -3.66 -20.84 5.15
N GLN A 33 -2.71 -21.27 6.01
CA GLN A 33 -1.76 -20.36 6.64
C GLN A 33 -0.88 -19.63 5.62
N SER A 34 -0.38 -20.35 4.62
CA SER A 34 0.43 -19.77 3.54
C SER A 34 -0.38 -18.77 2.72
N LEU A 35 -1.63 -19.08 2.40
CA LEU A 35 -2.54 -18.18 1.70
C LEU A 35 -2.84 -16.94 2.56
N ALA A 36 -3.18 -17.10 3.84
CA ALA A 36 -3.44 -15.99 4.74
C ALA A 36 -2.25 -15.00 4.85
N VAL A 37 -1.02 -15.52 4.83
CA VAL A 37 0.20 -14.70 4.87
C VAL A 37 0.55 -14.11 3.49
N SER A 38 0.26 -14.82 2.40
CA SER A 38 0.58 -14.38 1.04
C SER A 38 -0.44 -13.39 0.47
N LEU A 39 -1.71 -13.50 0.85
CA LEU A 39 -2.76 -12.57 0.45
C LEU A 39 -2.45 -11.22 1.07
N PRO A 40 -2.24 -10.16 0.27
CA PRO A 40 -1.98 -8.82 0.80
C PRO A 40 -3.09 -8.44 1.78
N PRO A 41 -2.79 -7.62 2.82
CA PRO A 41 -3.82 -7.19 3.74
C PRO A 41 -4.93 -6.56 2.92
N LEU A 42 -6.15 -7.03 3.18
CA LEU A 42 -7.33 -6.66 2.43
C LEU A 42 -7.39 -5.13 2.39
N LEU A 43 -7.80 -4.60 1.24
CA LEU A 43 -8.15 -3.19 1.10
C LEU A 43 -9.23 -2.74 2.09
N GLU A 44 -9.80 -3.66 2.87
CA GLU A 44 -10.68 -3.41 4.00
C GLU A 44 -10.03 -2.53 5.09
N ASP A 45 -8.71 -2.61 5.29
CA ASP A 45 -7.99 -1.71 6.21
C ASP A 45 -7.80 -0.30 5.59
N VAL A 46 -7.99 -0.17 4.28
CA VAL A 46 -7.94 1.10 3.58
C VAL A 46 -9.36 1.71 3.54
N PRO A 47 -9.54 2.96 4.02
CA PRO A 47 -10.85 3.61 3.94
C PRO A 47 -11.38 3.61 2.50
N ALA A 48 -12.68 3.33 2.33
CA ALA A 48 -13.31 3.12 1.03
C ALA A 48 -13.01 4.23 0.00
N GLU A 49 -12.91 5.48 0.46
CA GLU A 49 -12.60 6.65 -0.38
C GLU A 49 -11.21 6.62 -1.04
N TYR A 50 -10.27 5.86 -0.47
CA TYR A 50 -8.90 5.72 -0.96
C TYR A 50 -8.60 4.36 -1.59
N GLN A 51 -9.50 3.38 -1.48
CA GLN A 51 -9.25 2.04 -2.02
C GLN A 51 -8.90 2.10 -3.50
N LYS A 52 -9.64 2.88 -4.31
CA LYS A 52 -9.37 3.08 -5.75
C LYS A 52 -7.97 3.62 -6.04
N ASP A 53 -7.42 4.41 -5.12
CA ASP A 53 -6.08 4.99 -5.25
C ASP A 53 -4.99 3.97 -4.91
N VAL A 54 -5.29 2.93 -4.12
CA VAL A 54 -4.35 1.90 -3.67
C VAL A 54 -4.43 0.61 -4.51
N PHE A 55 -5.62 0.25 -5.01
CA PHE A 55 -5.85 -0.93 -5.87
C PHE A 55 -4.78 -1.13 -6.96
N PRO A 56 -4.33 -0.09 -7.69
CA PRO A 56 -3.31 -0.26 -8.72
C PRO A 56 -1.96 -0.81 -8.22
N LEU A 57 -1.60 -0.56 -6.95
CA LEU A 57 -0.33 -1.00 -6.36
C LEU A 57 -0.24 -2.53 -6.26
N LEU A 58 -1.37 -3.23 -6.17
CA LEU A 58 -1.40 -4.69 -6.10
C LEU A 58 -0.81 -5.35 -7.35
N LYS A 59 -0.86 -4.66 -8.49
CA LYS A 59 -0.36 -5.13 -9.78
C LYS A 59 1.05 -4.63 -10.11
N MET A 60 1.60 -3.71 -9.32
CA MET A 60 2.94 -3.17 -9.54
C MET A 60 4.00 -4.24 -9.29
N ASP A 61 5.08 -4.20 -10.08
CA ASP A 61 6.26 -5.01 -9.83
C ASP A 61 7.11 -4.44 -8.67
N VAL A 62 8.27 -5.04 -8.40
CA VAL A 62 9.13 -4.60 -7.29
C VAL A 62 9.74 -3.22 -7.56
N ALA A 63 10.13 -2.93 -8.79
CA ALA A 63 10.77 -1.68 -9.15
C ALA A 63 9.78 -0.51 -9.07
N ASP A 64 8.55 -0.72 -9.57
CA ASP A 64 7.45 0.24 -9.47
C ASP A 64 7.09 0.53 -8.02
N LEU A 65 7.01 -0.50 -7.17
CA LEU A 65 6.74 -0.31 -5.74
C LEU A 65 7.87 0.45 -5.03
N GLN A 66 9.13 0.18 -5.38
CA GLN A 66 10.27 0.92 -4.84
C GLN A 66 10.20 2.39 -5.25
N GLN A 67 9.85 2.68 -6.50
CA GLN A 67 9.63 4.06 -6.95
C GLN A 67 8.47 4.71 -6.21
N GLU A 68 7.34 4.02 -6.04
CA GLU A 68 6.17 4.54 -5.32
C GLU A 68 6.53 4.94 -3.88
N VAL A 69 7.30 4.11 -3.17
CA VAL A 69 7.80 4.40 -1.81
C VAL A 69 8.69 5.65 -1.77
N GLN A 70 9.43 5.93 -2.85
CA GLN A 70 10.32 7.09 -2.96
C GLN A 70 9.64 8.34 -3.50
N ARG A 71 8.36 8.29 -3.86
CA ARG A 71 7.65 9.46 -4.38
C ARG A 71 7.59 10.58 -3.34
N VAL A 72 7.71 11.80 -3.84
CA VAL A 72 7.63 13.02 -3.05
C VAL A 72 6.47 13.86 -3.54
N PHE A 73 5.87 14.61 -2.63
CA PHE A 73 4.84 15.56 -2.99
C PHE A 73 5.47 16.69 -3.80
N PRO A 74 4.88 17.12 -4.94
CA PRO A 74 5.51 18.14 -5.77
C PRO A 74 5.70 19.47 -5.00
N PRO A 75 6.91 20.05 -4.98
CA PRO A 75 7.21 21.26 -4.19
C PRO A 75 6.34 22.47 -4.55
N GLU A 76 5.96 22.61 -5.82
CA GLU A 76 5.07 23.68 -6.29
C GLU A 76 3.68 23.55 -5.67
N ARG A 77 3.19 22.30 -5.54
CA ARG A 77 1.89 22.01 -4.93
C ARG A 77 1.94 22.20 -3.43
N TRP A 78 3.06 21.86 -2.79
CA TRP A 78 3.27 22.11 -1.36
C TRP A 78 3.27 23.61 -1.05
N ARG A 79 4.04 24.41 -1.80
CA ARG A 79 4.04 25.88 -1.67
C ARG A 79 2.64 26.49 -1.87
N ARG A 80 1.88 25.96 -2.83
CA ARG A 80 0.49 26.41 -3.05
C ARG A 80 -0.40 26.06 -1.85
N TYR A 81 -0.26 24.86 -1.30
CA TYR A 81 -0.97 24.44 -0.09
C TYR A 81 -0.68 25.36 1.09
N GLU A 82 0.59 25.67 1.36
CA GLU A 82 0.99 26.60 2.42
C GLU A 82 0.45 28.01 2.22
N THR A 83 0.50 28.52 0.98
CA THR A 83 -0.04 29.84 0.63
C THR A 83 -1.54 29.93 0.92
N LEU A 84 -2.31 28.88 0.57
CA LEU A 84 -3.74 28.82 0.83
C LEU A 84 -4.05 28.68 2.33
N LEU A 85 -3.23 27.96 3.10
CA LEU A 85 -3.36 27.91 4.55
C LEU A 85 -3.13 29.27 5.20
N GLU A 86 -2.12 30.02 4.76
CA GLU A 86 -1.85 31.35 5.28
C GLU A 86 -2.99 32.31 4.94
N LYS A 87 -3.41 32.33 3.68
CA LYS A 87 -4.53 33.17 3.24
C LYS A 87 -5.83 32.88 4.02
N LYS A 88 -6.10 31.59 4.30
CA LYS A 88 -7.24 31.17 5.10
C LYS A 88 -7.22 31.76 6.52
N ARG A 89 -6.04 31.93 7.12
CA ARG A 89 -5.88 32.53 8.45
C ARG A 89 -6.09 34.04 8.43
N GLU A 90 -5.60 34.72 7.41
CA GLU A 90 -5.57 36.20 7.37
C GLU A 90 -6.85 36.83 6.79
N THR A 91 -7.26 36.37 5.61
CA THR A 91 -8.26 37.09 4.77
C THR A 91 -9.46 36.22 4.39
N GLY A 92 -9.35 34.90 4.63
CA GLY A 92 -10.32 33.92 4.19
C GLY A 92 -10.11 33.47 2.75
N LEU A 93 -10.74 32.36 2.39
CA LEU A 93 -10.63 31.77 1.06
C LEU A 93 -11.90 31.98 0.25
N THR A 94 -11.72 32.23 -1.04
CA THR A 94 -12.80 32.09 -2.04
C THR A 94 -13.23 30.62 -2.14
N GLU A 95 -14.39 30.37 -2.75
CA GLU A 95 -14.88 29.00 -2.93
C GLU A 95 -13.90 28.12 -3.73
N ALA A 96 -13.42 28.63 -4.88
CA ALA A 96 -12.42 27.94 -5.69
C ALA A 96 -11.13 27.63 -4.92
N GLU A 97 -10.68 28.53 -4.05
CA GLU A 97 -9.48 28.32 -3.23
C GLU A 97 -9.71 27.30 -2.10
N ARG A 98 -10.93 27.20 -1.57
CA ARG A 98 -11.28 26.15 -0.60
C ARG A 98 -11.27 24.78 -1.28
N ASP A 99 -11.85 24.69 -2.47
CA ASP A 99 -11.86 23.45 -3.25
C ASP A 99 -10.44 23.02 -3.62
N GLU A 100 -9.59 23.97 -4.01
CA GLU A 100 -8.17 23.73 -4.28
C GLU A 100 -7.44 23.23 -3.03
N LEU A 101 -7.67 23.86 -1.87
CA LEU A 101 -7.06 23.44 -0.61
C LEU A 101 -7.48 22.01 -0.21
N VAL A 102 -8.76 21.66 -0.42
CA VAL A 102 -9.29 20.31 -0.19
C VAL A 102 -8.63 19.29 -1.14
N ALA A 103 -8.50 19.64 -2.42
CA ALA A 103 -7.85 18.79 -3.41
C ALA A 103 -6.37 18.52 -3.07
N LEU A 104 -5.61 19.57 -2.73
CA LEU A 104 -4.21 19.47 -2.33
C LEU A 104 -4.03 18.58 -1.09
N ARG A 105 -4.91 18.72 -0.09
CA ARG A 105 -4.90 17.85 1.09
C ARG A 105 -5.14 16.39 0.71
N ARG A 106 -6.18 16.12 -0.08
CA ARG A 106 -6.50 14.77 -0.54
C ARG A 106 -5.33 14.13 -1.29
N GLU A 107 -4.65 14.89 -2.15
CA GLU A 107 -3.50 14.38 -2.90
C GLU A 107 -2.33 14.02 -1.97
N ALA A 108 -2.05 14.82 -0.95
CA ALA A 108 -1.03 14.51 0.05
C ALA A 108 -1.39 13.26 0.87
N ASP A 109 -2.65 13.12 1.25
CA ASP A 109 -3.17 11.96 1.97
C ASP A 109 -3.05 10.68 1.11
N VAL A 110 -3.47 10.75 -0.17
CA VAL A 110 -3.34 9.66 -1.15
C VAL A 110 -1.88 9.25 -1.34
N LEU A 111 -0.98 10.22 -1.51
CA LEU A 111 0.45 9.92 -1.67
C LEU A 111 0.99 9.19 -0.44
N THR A 112 0.71 9.68 0.75
CA THR A 112 1.16 9.08 2.01
C THR A 112 0.67 7.63 2.14
N LEU A 113 -0.61 7.41 1.85
CA LEU A 113 -1.21 6.09 1.90
C LEU A 113 -0.60 5.14 0.87
N ARG A 114 -0.41 5.59 -0.38
CA ARG A 114 0.23 4.79 -1.43
C ARG A 114 1.66 4.40 -1.06
N LYS A 115 2.46 5.33 -0.50
CA LYS A 115 3.81 5.04 -0.01
C LYS A 115 3.79 3.97 1.08
N GLY A 116 2.92 4.11 2.08
CA GLY A 116 2.78 3.14 3.16
C GLY A 116 2.36 1.75 2.66
N TYR A 117 1.37 1.68 1.76
CA TYR A 117 0.91 0.41 1.20
C TYR A 117 1.96 -0.25 0.32
N ALA A 118 2.69 0.52 -0.50
CA ALA A 118 3.79 0.01 -1.30
C ALA A 118 4.91 -0.58 -0.44
N ALA A 119 5.24 0.05 0.69
CA ALA A 119 6.18 -0.47 1.68
C ALA A 119 5.71 -1.81 2.28
N VAL A 120 4.42 -1.94 2.62
CA VAL A 120 3.84 -3.21 3.11
C VAL A 120 3.95 -4.31 2.06
N LEU A 121 3.65 -4.01 0.80
CA LEU A 121 3.78 -4.96 -0.31
C LEU A 121 5.23 -5.42 -0.51
N LEU A 122 6.20 -4.50 -0.45
CA LEU A 122 7.63 -4.82 -0.55
C LEU A 122 8.08 -5.75 0.58
N LYS A 123 7.72 -5.43 1.84
CA LYS A 123 8.06 -6.26 3.00
C LYS A 123 7.55 -7.69 2.84
N ARG A 124 6.30 -7.85 2.38
CA ARG A 124 5.68 -9.16 2.17
C ARG A 124 6.33 -9.96 1.05
N ARG A 125 6.77 -9.27 0.00
CA ARG A 125 7.53 -9.88 -1.10
C ARG A 125 8.99 -10.21 -0.71
N GLY A 126 9.40 -9.96 0.54
CA GLY A 126 10.73 -10.26 1.05
C GLY A 126 11.78 -9.20 0.75
N TYR A 127 11.38 -8.01 0.28
CA TYR A 127 12.29 -6.92 -0.04
C TYR A 127 12.51 -5.99 1.14
N HIS A 128 13.70 -5.39 1.18
CA HIS A 128 14.02 -4.34 2.14
C HIS A 128 13.10 -3.14 1.95
N VAL A 129 12.54 -2.66 3.05
CA VAL A 129 11.74 -1.43 3.10
C VAL A 129 12.59 -0.36 3.77
N PRO A 130 12.77 0.83 3.15
CA PRO A 130 13.45 1.93 3.80
C PRO A 130 12.80 2.27 5.14
N ALA A 131 13.61 2.57 6.16
CA ALA A 131 13.10 3.10 7.42
C ALA A 131 12.37 4.44 7.17
N PRO A 132 11.40 4.84 8.02
CA PRO A 132 10.68 6.10 7.85
C PRO A 132 11.60 7.33 7.69
N GLU A 133 12.74 7.32 8.39
CA GLU A 133 13.78 8.36 8.34
C GLU A 133 14.52 8.43 6.99
N GLN A 134 14.48 7.35 6.21
CA GLN A 134 15.10 7.22 4.89
C GLN A 134 14.12 7.58 3.76
N LEU A 135 12.85 7.82 4.08
CA LEU A 135 11.86 8.26 3.10
C LEU A 135 11.98 9.77 2.90
N PRO A 136 11.89 10.25 1.65
CA PRO A 136 11.96 11.68 1.40
C PRO A 136 10.75 12.35 2.05
N LEU A 137 11.03 13.30 2.94
CA LEU A 137 10.05 14.17 3.57
C LEU A 137 9.44 15.10 2.51
N ALA A 138 8.18 15.48 2.69
CA ALA A 138 7.62 16.61 1.96
C ALA A 138 8.48 17.84 2.29
N GLN A 139 9.12 18.41 1.27
CA GLN A 139 9.82 19.70 1.34
C GLN A 139 8.95 20.78 0.72
#